data_AF-A0A0V8JFZ6-F1
#
_entry.id   AF-A0A0V8JFZ6-F1
#
_cell.length_a   1.000
_cell.length_b   1.000
_cell.length_c   1.000
_cell.angle_alpha   90.00
_cell.angle_beta   90.00
_cell.angle_gamma   90.00
#
_symmetry.space_group_name_H-M   'P 1'
#
loop_
_entity.id
_entity.type
_entity.pdbx_description
1 polymer ?
#
loop_
_entity_poly.entity_id
_entity_poly.type
_entity_poly.pdbx_seq_one_letter_code
_entity_poly.pdbx_strand_id
1 'polypeptide(L)'
;MGKLILAGGGDAEQTLPIDKVFESLINKKKPLLYIPIAMDTNSIPYDSCFIWINSVFNPLGVQGITMWTESELDNKSAEDLRQFSAVYIGGGNTFSFLKS
;
A
#
# COMPACT_ATOMS: atom_id res chain seq x y z
N MET A 1 -12.65 12.99 -9.02
CA MET A 1 -12.83 12.94 -7.55
C MET A 1 -12.08 11.72 -7.05
N GLY A 2 -11.19 11.84 -6.06
CA GLY A 2 -10.51 10.69 -5.44
C GLY A 2 -11.46 9.93 -4.50
N LYS A 3 -11.17 8.65 -4.23
CA LYS A 3 -11.86 7.85 -3.21
C LYS A 3 -10.87 7.53 -2.09
N LEU A 4 -11.34 7.59 -0.85
CA LEU A 4 -10.59 7.18 0.33
C LEU A 4 -11.25 5.94 0.93
N ILE A 5 -10.47 4.90 1.15
CA ILE A 5 -10.89 3.67 1.81
C ILE A 5 -10.11 3.57 3.12
N LEU A 6 -10.82 3.37 4.22
CA LEU A 6 -10.24 3.16 5.55
C LEU A 6 -10.50 1.71 5.96
N ALA A 7 -9.45 0.89 5.98
CA ALA A 7 -9.52 -0.48 6.47
C ALA A 7 -9.25 -0.52 7.98
N GLY A 8 -10.00 -1.33 8.73
CA GLY A 8 -9.84 -1.47 10.19
C GLY A 8 -8.65 -2.32 10.63
N GLY A 9 -7.80 -2.75 9.70
CA GLY A 9 -6.81 -3.80 9.91
C GLY A 9 -7.40 -5.21 9.78
N GLY A 10 -6.52 -6.21 9.83
CA GLY A 10 -6.88 -7.62 9.65
C GLY A 10 -5.86 -8.36 8.78
N ASP A 11 -6.07 -9.66 8.63
CA ASP A 11 -5.35 -10.50 7.68
C ASP A 11 -5.99 -10.49 6.28
N ALA A 12 -5.36 -11.17 5.32
CA ALA A 12 -5.79 -11.24 3.93
C ALA A 12 -7.20 -11.84 3.74
N GLU A 13 -7.66 -12.72 4.63
CA GLU A 13 -9.01 -13.27 4.53
C GLU A 13 -10.04 -12.26 5.03
N GLN A 14 -9.73 -11.57 6.12
CA GLN A 14 -10.58 -10.54 6.72
C GLN A 14 -10.73 -9.32 5.80
N THR A 15 -9.66 -8.92 5.11
CA THR A 15 -9.65 -7.74 4.23
C THR A 15 -10.16 -8.02 2.82
N LEU A 16 -10.30 -9.29 2.42
CA LEU A 16 -10.69 -9.65 1.04
C LEU A 16 -11.91 -8.88 0.47
N PRO A 17 -13.01 -8.65 1.22
CA PRO A 17 -14.13 -7.88 0.69
C PRO A 17 -13.76 -6.43 0.36
N ILE A 18 -12.98 -5.77 1.21
CA ILE A 18 -12.55 -4.38 1.00
C ILE A 18 -11.46 -4.30 -0.07
N ASP A 19 -10.59 -5.31 -0.17
CA ASP A 19 -9.56 -5.41 -1.21
C ASP A 19 -10.17 -5.56 -2.60
N LYS A 20 -11.27 -6.33 -2.73
CA LYS A 20 -12.05 -6.40 -3.98
C LYS A 20 -12.71 -5.07 -4.34
N VAL A 21 -13.24 -4.34 -3.35
CA VAL A 21 -13.75 -3.00 -3.58
C VAL A 21 -12.63 -2.08 -4.05
N PHE A 22 -11.49 -2.09 -3.38
CA PHE A 22 -10.32 -1.30 -3.78
C PHE A 22 -9.87 -1.63 -5.21
N GLU A 23 -9.71 -2.92 -5.53
CA GLU A 23 -9.32 -3.38 -6.86
C GLU A 23 -10.27 -2.89 -7.95
N SER A 24 -11.58 -2.93 -7.71
CA SER A 24 -12.58 -2.47 -8.69
C SER A 24 -12.52 -0.97 -9.01
N LEU A 25 -11.83 -0.19 -8.17
CA LEU A 25 -11.73 1.27 -8.28
C LEU A 25 -10.46 1.74 -8.97
N ILE A 26 -9.45 0.88 -9.09
CA ILE A 26 -8.15 1.26 -9.63
C ILE A 26 -8.01 0.92 -11.12
N ASN A 27 -7.23 1.74 -11.82
CA ASN A 27 -6.79 1.47 -13.17
C ASN A 27 -5.61 0.48 -13.16
N LYS A 28 -5.90 -0.80 -13.41
CA LYS A 28 -4.89 -1.89 -13.48
C LYS A 28 -3.79 -1.72 -14.54
N LYS A 29 -3.93 -0.76 -15.46
CA LYS A 29 -2.86 -0.41 -16.42
C LYS A 29 -1.77 0.48 -15.83
N LYS A 30 -2.00 1.05 -14.64
CA LYS A 30 -1.04 1.85 -13.89
C LYS A 30 -0.61 1.11 -12.63
N PRO A 31 0.62 1.32 -12.13
CA PRO A 31 1.09 0.67 -10.92
C PRO A 31 0.32 1.14 -9.68
N LEU A 32 0.20 0.25 -8.69
CA LEU A 32 -0.17 0.55 -7.31
C LEU A 32 1.08 1.00 -6.55
N LEU A 33 1.01 2.13 -5.86
CA LEU A 33 2.02 2.51 -4.89
C LEU A 33 1.68 1.93 -3.52
N TYR A 34 2.66 1.28 -2.88
CA TYR A 34 2.58 0.76 -1.53
C TYR A 34 3.55 1.52 -0.61
N ILE A 35 3.07 1.96 0.56
CA ILE A 35 3.85 2.71 1.55
C ILE A 35 3.76 1.98 2.91
N PRO A 36 4.77 1.19 3.31
CA PRO A 36 4.75 0.39 4.54
C PRO A 36 5.28 1.10 5.80
N ILE A 37 5.54 2.41 5.78
CA ILE A 37 6.32 3.13 6.82
C ILE A 37 5.69 3.13 8.23
N ALA A 38 4.43 2.69 8.37
CA ALA A 38 3.83 2.48 9.68
C ALA A 38 4.36 1.21 10.37
N MET A 39 4.99 0.28 9.63
CA MET A 39 5.45 -1.00 10.15
C MET A 39 6.71 -0.87 11.00
N ASP A 40 6.79 -1.61 12.11
CA ASP A 40 8.05 -1.75 12.84
C ASP A 40 8.99 -2.72 12.11
N THR A 41 9.99 -2.15 11.44
CA THR A 41 10.96 -2.90 10.64
C THR A 41 11.90 -3.79 11.45
N ASN A 42 12.02 -3.57 12.77
CA ASN A 42 12.76 -4.49 13.65
C ASN A 42 12.05 -5.83 13.80
N SER A 43 10.72 -5.82 13.66
CA SER A 43 9.86 -7.00 13.79
C SER A 43 9.50 -7.59 12.42
N ILE A 44 9.11 -6.74 11.46
CA ILE A 44 8.68 -7.14 10.11
C ILE A 44 9.43 -6.30 9.08
N PRO A 45 10.42 -6.86 8.37
CA PRO A 45 11.19 -6.12 7.38
C PRO A 45 10.34 -5.78 6.14
N TYR A 46 10.70 -4.71 5.43
CA TYR A 46 9.94 -4.26 4.26
C TYR A 46 9.80 -5.29 3.14
N ASP A 47 10.78 -6.17 2.96
CA ASP A 47 10.67 -7.27 2.01
C ASP A 47 9.49 -8.18 2.34
N SER A 48 9.22 -8.42 3.64
CA SER A 48 8.06 -9.20 4.08
C SER A 48 6.75 -8.46 3.83
N CYS A 49 6.71 -7.15 4.07
CA CYS A 49 5.58 -6.30 3.72
C CYS A 49 5.29 -6.33 2.20
N PHE A 50 6.35 -6.30 1.39
CA PHE A 50 6.22 -6.33 -0.07
C PHE A 50 5.74 -7.70 -0.58
N ILE A 51 6.23 -8.79 0.01
CA ILE A 51 5.72 -10.14 -0.27
C ILE A 51 4.23 -10.22 0.07
N TRP A 52 3.83 -9.69 1.22
CA TRP A 52 2.44 -9.70 1.67
C TRP A 52 1.51 -8.92 0.74
N ILE A 53 1.83 -7.67 0.39
CA ILE A 53 0.96 -6.86 -0.47
C ILE A 53 0.79 -7.51 -1.86
N ASN A 54 1.86 -8.14 -2.37
CA ASN A 54 1.81 -8.90 -3.61
C ASN A 54 0.94 -10.16 -3.50
N SER A 55 1.00 -10.90 -2.39
CA SER A 55 0.17 -12.09 -2.20
C SER A 55 -1.32 -11.77 -2.10
N VAL A 56 -1.67 -10.58 -1.58
CA VAL A 56 -3.05 -10.08 -1.50
C VAL A 56 -3.57 -9.65 -2.88
N PHE A 57 -2.80 -8.82 -3.59
CA PHE A 57 -3.31 -8.10 -4.76
C PHE A 57 -3.00 -8.75 -6.11
N ASN A 58 -1.95 -9.57 -6.22
CA ASN A 58 -1.67 -10.30 -7.47
C ASN A 58 -2.81 -11.26 -7.87
N PRO A 59 -3.42 -12.04 -6.95
CA PRO A 59 -4.58 -12.87 -7.27
C PRO A 59 -5.80 -12.08 -7.75
N LEU A 60 -5.90 -10.79 -7.40
CA LEU A 60 -6.96 -9.87 -7.85
C LEU A 60 -6.63 -9.17 -9.19
N GLY A 61 -5.47 -9.48 -9.77
CA GLY A 61 -5.02 -8.97 -11.07
C GLY A 61 -4.29 -7.63 -11.00
N VAL A 62 -3.80 -7.21 -9.83
CA VAL A 62 -3.01 -6.00 -9.65
C VAL A 62 -1.54 -6.39 -9.57
N GLN A 63 -0.88 -6.47 -10.73
CA GLN A 63 0.48 -7.03 -10.83
C GLN A 63 1.60 -5.98 -10.74
N GLY A 64 1.31 -4.72 -11.07
CA GLY A 64 2.30 -3.65 -11.00
C GLY A 64 2.25 -3.00 -9.63
N ILE A 65 3.07 -3.46 -8.67
CA ILE A 65 3.17 -2.84 -7.34
C ILE A 65 4.58 -2.26 -7.16
N THR A 66 4.64 -0.98 -6.80
CA THR A 66 5.86 -0.28 -6.42
C THR A 66 5.80 0.03 -4.94
N MET A 67 6.88 -0.21 -4.21
CA MET A 67 6.98 0.14 -2.79
C MET A 67 7.86 1.38 -2.64
N TRP A 68 7.43 2.34 -1.81
CA TRP A 68 8.30 3.42 -1.33
C TRP A 68 8.44 3.34 0.18
N THR A 69 9.70 3.24 0.63
CA THR A 69 10.11 3.34 2.03
C THR A 69 10.38 4.80 2.42
N GLU A 70 10.70 5.07 3.69
CA GLU A 70 11.05 6.41 4.19
C GLU A 70 12.18 7.03 3.34
N SER A 71 13.23 6.26 3.07
CA SER A 71 14.38 6.72 2.28
C SER A 71 14.02 7.17 0.87
N GLU A 72 12.99 6.57 0.28
CA GLU A 72 12.51 6.96 -1.05
C GLU A 72 11.63 8.20 -0.95
N LEU A 73 10.72 8.23 0.03
CA LEU A 73 9.78 9.34 0.24
C LEU A 73 10.46 10.68 0.44
N ASP A 74 11.61 10.72 1.14
CA ASP A 74 12.41 11.95 1.35
C ASP A 74 12.76 12.67 0.04
N ASN A 75 12.81 11.92 -1.07
CA ASN A 75 13.18 12.42 -2.39
C ASN A 75 12.00 12.40 -3.39
N LYS A 76 10.76 12.19 -2.92
CA LYS A 76 9.55 12.21 -3.75
C LYS A 76 8.72 13.45 -3.52
N SER A 77 7.99 13.81 -4.56
CA SER A 77 7.04 14.90 -4.57
C SER A 77 5.64 14.40 -4.90
N ALA A 78 4.64 15.28 -4.71
CA ALA A 78 3.28 14.99 -5.15
C ALA A 78 3.15 14.82 -6.68
N GLU A 79 4.13 15.30 -7.46
CA GLU A 79 4.21 15.04 -8.90
C GLU A 79 4.37 13.55 -9.20
N ASP A 80 5.30 12.91 -8.46
CA ASP A 80 5.67 11.52 -8.65
C ASP A 80 4.49 10.58 -8.41
N LEU A 81 3.50 11.01 -7.60
CA LEU A 81 2.29 10.24 -7.32
C LEU A 81 1.39 10.05 -8.56
N ARG A 82 1.48 10.94 -9.57
CA ARG A 82 0.56 10.93 -10.73
C ARG A 82 0.72 9.73 -11.66
N GLN A 83 1.86 9.04 -11.58
CA GLN A 83 2.11 7.83 -12.34
C GLN A 83 1.31 6.63 -11.83
N PHE A 84 0.95 6.63 -10.54
CA PHE A 84 0.27 5.52 -9.90
C PHE A 84 -1.25 5.60 -10.10
N SER A 85 -1.90 4.44 -10.03
CA SER A 85 -3.36 4.36 -10.00
C SER A 85 -3.94 4.71 -8.63
N ALA A 86 -3.24 4.35 -7.58
CA ALA A 86 -3.66 4.48 -6.19
C ALA A 86 -2.45 4.38 -5.27
N VAL A 87 -2.66 4.77 -4.02
CA VAL A 87 -1.70 4.63 -2.93
C VAL A 87 -2.33 3.76 -1.86
N TYR A 88 -1.63 2.71 -1.44
CA TYR A 88 -1.98 1.85 -0.32
C TYR A 88 -0.98 2.10 0.82
N ILE A 89 -1.48 2.49 1.98
CA ILE A 89 -0.67 2.70 3.17
C ILE A 89 -0.80 1.46 4.07
N GLY A 90 0.33 0.81 4.34
CA GLY A 90 0.38 -0.39 5.19
C GLY A 90 -0.04 -0.12 6.62
N GLY A 91 -0.55 -1.16 7.29
CA GLY A 91 -0.80 -1.13 8.73
C GLY A 91 0.50 -1.20 9.54
N GLY A 92 0.39 -0.98 10.85
CA GLY A 92 1.53 -0.99 11.76
C GLY A 92 1.27 -0.10 12.98
N ASN A 93 2.33 0.50 13.52
CA ASN A 93 2.24 1.46 14.61
C ASN A 93 1.96 2.88 14.08
N THR A 94 0.70 3.30 14.18
CA THR A 94 0.24 4.63 13.75
C THR A 94 0.96 5.80 14.45
N PHE A 95 1.52 5.61 15.65
CA PHE A 95 2.26 6.68 16.34
C PHE A 95 3.59 7.02 15.66
N SER A 96 4.21 6.07 14.95
CA SER A 96 5.43 6.30 14.17
C SER A 96 5.11 7.04 12.86
N PHE A 97 3.92 6.81 12.29
CA PHE A 97 3.48 7.38 11.00
C PHE A 97 3.23 8.90 11.02
N LEU A 98 2.92 9.49 12.18
CA LEU A 98 2.62 10.93 12.29
C LEU A 98 3.86 11.82 12.49
N LYS A 99 5.06 11.22 12.59
CA LYS A 99 6.32 11.94 12.84
C LYS A 99 7.31 11.90 11.67
N SER A 100 7.01 11.13 10.63
CA SER A 100 7.76 11.04 9.38
C SER A 100 7.44 12.21 8.45
#